data_AF-A0A7X6RKL6-F1
#
_entry.id   AF-A0A7X6RKL6-F1
#
_cell.length_a   1.000
_cell.length_b   1.000
_cell.length_c   1.000
_cell.angle_alpha   90.00
_cell.angle_beta   90.00
_cell.angle_gamma   90.00
#
_symmetry.space_group_name_H-M   'P 1'
#
loop_
_entity.id
_entity.type
_entity.pdbx_description
1 polymer ?
#
loop_
_entity_poly.entity_id
_entity_poly.type
_entity_poly.pdbx_seq_one_letter_code
_entity_poly.pdbx_strand_id
1 'polypeptide(L)'
;MSTNNTNDLDDPYINRYAGRIEDPEEVLMRADFDRVLDMQGKALNARDDAEYWQLSSESDQLISRWRDRDDEYGDAWQYLGDAHDDWKAQPETMTRFHERIAADEAEGVYVLTDMQRRSQQHARELTGHGEWMQTSETEQASAGREPIPGHAFAGLVNGHDREGMER
;
A
#
# COMPACT_ATOMS: atom_id res chain seq x y z
N MET A 1 -6.57 30.76 -11.03
CA MET A 1 -6.74 29.46 -11.69
C MET A 1 -6.84 28.45 -10.57
N SER A 2 -8.04 27.94 -10.32
CA SER A 2 -8.32 27.02 -9.21
C SER A 2 -7.81 25.63 -9.59
N THR A 3 -6.79 25.15 -8.87
CA THR A 3 -6.36 23.75 -8.95
C THR A 3 -7.41 22.91 -8.24
N ASN A 4 -7.95 21.93 -8.96
CA ASN A 4 -8.92 20.96 -8.47
C ASN A 4 -8.36 20.26 -7.22
N ASN A 5 -8.95 20.54 -6.06
CA ASN A 5 -8.91 19.66 -4.90
C ASN A 5 -9.70 18.40 -5.29
N THR A 6 -9.02 17.42 -5.86
CA THR A 6 -9.55 16.06 -5.94
C THR A 6 -9.59 15.57 -4.51
N ASN A 7 -10.79 15.43 -3.94
CA ASN A 7 -10.98 14.84 -2.63
C ASN A 7 -10.34 13.45 -2.65
N ASP A 8 -9.28 13.23 -1.87
CA ASP A 8 -8.63 11.93 -1.67
C ASP A 8 -9.62 10.83 -1.22
N LEU A 9 -10.80 11.24 -0.73
CA LEU A 9 -11.94 10.38 -0.37
C LEU A 9 -12.57 9.62 -1.54
N ASP A 10 -12.40 10.07 -2.78
CA ASP A 10 -12.93 9.38 -3.98
C ASP A 10 -11.89 8.49 -4.66
N ASP A 11 -10.67 8.40 -4.10
CA ASP A 11 -9.63 7.58 -4.70
C ASP A 11 -9.85 6.09 -4.39
N PRO A 12 -10.11 5.24 -5.41
CA PRO A 12 -10.45 3.84 -5.20
C PRO A 12 -9.31 3.04 -4.56
N TYR A 13 -8.06 3.45 -4.74
CA TYR A 13 -6.90 2.76 -4.16
C TYR A 13 -6.77 3.06 -2.66
N ILE A 14 -7.01 4.32 -2.25
CA ILE A 14 -6.99 4.71 -0.83
C ILE A 14 -8.16 4.07 -0.08
N ASN A 15 -9.36 4.12 -0.68
CA ASN A 15 -10.58 3.58 -0.08
C ASN A 15 -10.51 2.08 0.21
N ARG A 16 -9.69 1.33 -0.56
CA ARG A 16 -9.45 -0.10 -0.33
C ARG A 16 -8.81 -0.38 1.04
N TYR A 17 -7.95 0.53 1.52
CA TYR A 17 -7.13 0.32 2.72
C TYR A 17 -7.57 1.16 3.92
N ALA A 18 -8.25 2.30 3.70
CA ALA A 18 -8.65 3.23 4.77
C ALA A 18 -9.53 2.61 5.87
N GLY A 19 -10.28 1.54 5.58
CA GLY A 19 -11.07 0.80 6.57
C GLY A 19 -10.30 -0.30 7.33
N ARG A 20 -9.08 -0.64 6.88
CA ARG A 20 -8.28 -1.77 7.38
C ARG A 20 -7.06 -1.32 8.19
N ILE A 21 -6.58 -0.11 7.94
CA ILE A 21 -5.29 0.39 8.44
C ILE A 21 -5.51 1.78 9.02
N GLU A 22 -5.03 1.99 10.24
CA GLU A 22 -5.19 3.26 10.94
C GLU A 22 -4.17 4.31 10.50
N ASP A 23 -2.97 3.86 10.16
CA ASP A 23 -1.88 4.71 9.73
C ASP A 23 -2.11 5.24 8.30
N PRO A 24 -2.30 6.55 8.12
CA PRO A 24 -2.54 7.15 6.82
C PRO A 24 -1.36 6.99 5.86
N GLU A 25 -0.13 6.92 6.36
CA GLU A 25 1.07 6.80 5.52
C GLU A 25 1.21 5.38 4.96
N GLU A 26 0.91 4.36 5.78
CA GLU A 26 0.81 2.97 5.31
C GLU A 26 -0.33 2.80 4.29
N VAL A 27 -1.49 3.43 4.51
CA VAL A 27 -2.60 3.43 3.55
C VAL A 27 -2.15 3.96 2.19
N LEU A 28 -1.45 5.10 2.18
CA LEU A 28 -0.97 5.71 0.94
C LEU A 28 0.10 4.84 0.26
N MET A 29 1.01 4.24 1.02
CA MET A 29 2.04 3.34 0.50
C MET A 29 1.43 2.13 -0.20
N ARG A 30 0.43 1.48 0.41
CA ARG A 30 -0.26 0.33 -0.20
C ARG A 30 -1.09 0.74 -1.41
N ALA A 31 -1.76 1.89 -1.37
CA ALA A 31 -2.49 2.44 -2.50
C ALA A 31 -1.57 2.73 -3.70
N ASP A 32 -0.40 3.33 -3.46
CA ASP A 32 0.61 3.58 -4.49
C ASP A 32 1.17 2.27 -5.08
N PHE A 33 1.30 1.21 -4.28
CA PHE A 33 1.74 -0.09 -4.77
C PHE A 33 0.73 -0.68 -5.78
N ASP A 34 -0.57 -0.68 -5.46
CA ASP A 34 -1.63 -1.10 -6.40
C ASP A 34 -1.61 -0.26 -7.69
N ARG A 35 -1.44 1.07 -7.57
CA ARG A 35 -1.36 1.98 -8.72
C ARG A 35 -0.18 1.64 -9.62
N VAL A 36 0.98 1.36 -9.05
CA VAL A 36 2.18 0.93 -9.79
C VAL A 36 1.88 -0.35 -10.57
N LEU A 37 1.28 -1.36 -9.95
CA LEU A 37 0.95 -2.62 -10.64
C LEU A 37 -0.06 -2.40 -11.79
N ASP A 38 -1.09 -1.59 -11.58
CA ASP A 38 -2.07 -1.26 -12.63
C ASP A 38 -1.43 -0.47 -13.78
N MET A 39 -0.58 0.52 -13.47
CA MET A 39 0.17 1.27 -14.48
C MET A 39 1.10 0.38 -15.28
N GLN A 40 1.84 -0.53 -14.63
CA GLN A 40 2.70 -1.50 -15.31
C GLN A 40 1.87 -2.45 -16.20
N GLY A 41 0.72 -2.92 -15.73
CA GLY A 41 -0.21 -3.72 -16.52
C GLY A 41 -0.75 -2.99 -17.74
N LYS A 42 -1.10 -1.70 -17.60
CA LYS A 42 -1.52 -0.84 -18.72
C LYS A 42 -0.39 -0.56 -19.69
N ALA A 43 0.82 -0.30 -19.20
CA ALA A 43 1.99 -0.04 -20.04
C ALA A 43 2.31 -1.23 -20.97
N LEU A 44 2.14 -2.46 -20.49
CA LEU A 44 2.27 -3.68 -21.32
C LEU A 44 1.25 -3.74 -22.47
N ASN A 45 0.16 -2.99 -22.38
CA ASN A 45 -0.92 -2.92 -23.37
C ASN A 45 -1.05 -1.53 -24.01
N ALA A 46 -0.02 -0.67 -23.88
CA ALA A 46 -0.02 0.68 -24.42
C ALA A 46 -0.19 0.67 -25.94
N ARG A 47 -0.93 1.64 -26.47
CA ARG A 47 -1.24 1.77 -27.89
C ARG A 47 -0.06 2.26 -28.70
N ASP A 48 0.79 3.08 -28.07
CA ASP A 48 1.97 3.68 -28.65
C ASP A 48 3.05 3.93 -27.59
N ASP A 49 4.24 4.31 -28.06
CA ASP A 49 5.40 4.57 -27.21
C ASP A 49 5.16 5.76 -26.26
N ALA A 50 4.35 6.76 -26.67
CA ALA A 50 4.11 7.93 -25.82
C ALA A 50 3.28 7.56 -24.59
N GLU A 51 2.24 6.75 -24.77
CA GLU A 51 1.45 6.19 -23.68
C GLU A 51 2.31 5.28 -22.78
N TYR A 52 3.15 4.42 -23.37
CA TYR A 52 4.09 3.59 -22.61
C TYR A 52 5.01 4.44 -21.73
N TRP A 53 5.71 5.42 -22.31
CA TRP A 53 6.64 6.27 -21.57
C TRP A 53 5.97 7.10 -20.48
N GLN A 54 4.75 7.57 -20.73
CA GLN A 54 3.98 8.28 -19.72
C GLN A 54 3.68 7.36 -18.53
N LEU A 55 3.10 6.18 -18.76
CA LEU A 55 2.76 5.23 -17.70
C LEU A 55 4.00 4.75 -16.94
N SER A 56 5.09 4.45 -17.64
CA SER A 56 6.36 4.06 -17.01
C SER A 56 6.93 5.19 -16.16
N SER A 57 6.94 6.44 -16.66
CA SER A 57 7.46 7.57 -15.91
C SER A 57 6.62 7.89 -14.67
N GLU A 58 5.30 7.77 -14.74
CA GLU A 58 4.40 7.97 -13.60
C GLU A 58 4.60 6.86 -12.54
N SER A 59 4.71 5.61 -12.98
CA SER A 59 5.05 4.47 -12.12
C SER A 59 6.40 4.66 -11.41
N ASP A 60 7.44 5.08 -12.14
CA ASP A 60 8.79 5.25 -11.59
C ASP A 60 8.84 6.34 -10.51
N GLN A 61 8.02 7.39 -10.62
CA GLN A 61 7.90 8.43 -9.59
C GLN A 61 7.34 7.86 -8.28
N LEU A 62 6.30 7.03 -8.35
CA LEU A 62 5.74 6.37 -7.16
C LEU A 62 6.72 5.36 -6.56
N ILE A 63 7.40 4.56 -7.40
CA ILE A 63 8.42 3.62 -6.95
C ILE A 63 9.52 4.37 -6.19
N SER A 64 10.07 5.44 -6.77
CA SER A 64 11.18 6.19 -6.17
C SER A 64 10.76 6.86 -4.86
N ARG A 65 9.52 7.38 -4.79
CA ARG A 65 8.95 7.99 -3.57
C ARG A 65 9.05 7.09 -2.35
N TRP A 66 8.81 5.79 -2.51
CA TRP A 66 8.80 4.83 -1.41
C TRP A 66 10.12 4.12 -1.26
N ARG A 67 10.70 3.64 -2.37
CA ARG A 67 11.94 2.85 -2.36
C ARG A 67 13.12 3.60 -1.75
N ASP A 68 13.22 4.91 -1.98
CA ASP A 68 14.37 5.71 -1.56
C ASP A 68 14.26 6.21 -0.11
N ARG A 69 13.20 5.85 0.61
CA ARG A 69 13.03 6.18 2.03
C ARG A 69 13.89 5.29 2.90
N ASP A 70 14.55 5.89 3.89
CA ASP A 70 15.33 5.20 4.93
C ASP A 70 14.51 5.13 6.22
N ASP A 71 13.31 4.54 6.12
CA ASP A 71 12.36 4.38 7.21
C ASP A 71 11.51 3.11 7.04
N GLU A 72 10.61 2.87 7.99
CA GLU A 72 9.78 1.66 8.02
C GLU A 72 8.88 1.50 6.78
N TYR A 73 8.52 2.59 6.09
CA TYR A 73 7.70 2.54 4.89
C TYR A 73 8.53 2.17 3.65
N GLY A 74 9.78 2.64 3.57
CA GLY A 74 10.73 2.19 2.55
C GLY A 74 11.02 0.70 2.67
N ASP A 75 11.29 0.22 3.90
CA ASP A 75 11.48 -1.20 4.19
C ASP A 75 10.22 -2.03 3.86
N ALA A 76 9.04 -1.53 4.25
CA ALA A 76 7.76 -2.19 3.98
C ALA A 76 7.44 -2.26 2.48
N TRP A 77 7.78 -1.23 1.71
CA TRP A 77 7.62 -1.20 0.25
C TRP A 77 8.47 -2.28 -0.42
N GLN A 78 9.75 -2.37 -0.05
CA GLN A 78 10.66 -3.39 -0.58
C GLN A 78 10.16 -4.81 -0.22
N TYR A 79 9.81 -5.02 1.05
CA TYR A 79 9.28 -6.30 1.51
C TYR A 79 7.98 -6.69 0.79
N LEU A 80 7.08 -5.73 0.55
CA LEU A 80 5.84 -5.97 -0.20
C LEU A 80 6.11 -6.37 -1.65
N GLY A 81 7.09 -5.72 -2.30
CA GLY A 81 7.58 -6.09 -3.63
C GLY A 81 8.05 -7.55 -3.68
N ASP A 82 8.95 -7.93 -2.77
CA ASP A 82 9.48 -9.29 -2.68
C ASP A 82 8.36 -10.31 -2.41
N ALA A 83 7.46 -10.02 -1.45
CA ALA A 83 6.34 -10.89 -1.14
C ALA A 83 5.39 -11.05 -2.33
N HIS A 84 5.10 -9.98 -3.07
CA HIS A 84 4.28 -10.04 -4.27
C HIS A 84 4.90 -10.94 -5.35
N ASP A 85 6.20 -10.78 -5.61
CA ASP A 85 6.92 -11.60 -6.59
C ASP A 85 7.00 -13.07 -6.15
N ASP A 86 7.21 -13.34 -4.86
CA ASP A 86 7.21 -14.69 -4.30
C ASP A 86 5.84 -15.37 -4.41
N TRP A 87 4.74 -14.65 -4.09
CA TRP A 87 3.39 -15.19 -4.26
C TRP A 87 3.08 -15.50 -5.72
N LYS A 88 3.53 -14.65 -6.64
CA LYS A 88 3.34 -14.85 -8.08
C LYS A 88 4.16 -16.02 -8.62
N ALA A 89 5.39 -16.19 -8.13
CA ALA A 89 6.32 -17.22 -8.63
C ALA A 89 6.15 -18.58 -7.94
N GLN A 90 5.81 -18.60 -6.65
CA GLN A 90 5.84 -19.79 -5.79
C GLN A 90 4.63 -19.84 -4.81
N PRO A 91 3.39 -19.84 -5.32
CA PRO A 91 2.20 -19.72 -4.47
C PRO A 91 2.03 -20.87 -3.47
N GLU A 92 2.43 -22.10 -3.80
CA GLU A 92 2.35 -23.23 -2.87
C GLU A 92 3.33 -23.11 -1.70
N THR A 93 4.54 -22.59 -1.97
CA THR A 93 5.54 -22.30 -0.94
C THR A 93 5.03 -21.22 -0.01
N MET A 94 4.51 -20.13 -0.58
CA MET A 94 3.98 -19.01 0.19
C MET A 94 2.73 -19.39 1.01
N THR A 95 1.88 -20.27 0.48
CA THR A 95 0.76 -20.84 1.24
C THR A 95 1.25 -21.57 2.49
N ARG A 96 2.24 -22.48 2.35
CA ARG A 96 2.79 -23.21 3.51
C ARG A 96 3.49 -22.29 4.49
N PHE A 97 4.20 -21.28 4.00
CA PHE A 97 4.83 -20.26 4.84
C PHE A 97 3.78 -19.51 5.68
N HIS A 98 2.67 -19.10 5.06
CA HIS A 98 1.59 -18.41 5.74
C HIS A 98 0.86 -19.31 6.75
N GLU A 99 0.63 -20.59 6.43
CA GLU A 99 0.08 -21.57 7.36
C GLU A 99 1.00 -21.78 8.57
N ARG A 100 2.32 -21.81 8.34
CA ARG A 100 3.31 -21.96 9.41
C ARG A 100 3.32 -20.76 10.34
N ILE A 101 3.26 -19.54 9.79
CA ILE A 101 3.16 -18.30 10.60
C ILE A 101 1.91 -18.36 11.49
N ALA A 102 0.75 -18.71 10.94
CA ALA A 102 -0.48 -18.79 11.72
C ALA A 102 -0.38 -19.82 12.86
N ALA A 103 0.29 -20.95 12.63
CA ALA A 103 0.54 -21.95 13.67
C ALA A 103 1.52 -21.43 14.74
N ASP A 104 2.62 -20.80 14.34
CA ASP A 104 3.60 -20.21 15.26
C ASP A 104 2.94 -19.13 16.14
N GLU A 105 2.08 -18.28 15.58
CA GLU A 105 1.35 -17.26 16.32
C GLU A 105 0.34 -17.84 17.32
N ALA A 106 -0.34 -18.93 16.97
CA ALA A 106 -1.22 -19.65 17.88
C ALA A 106 -0.45 -20.27 19.07
N GLU A 107 0.85 -20.51 18.89
CA GLU A 107 1.78 -20.96 19.93
C GLU A 107 2.48 -19.79 20.65
N GLY A 108 2.17 -18.54 20.28
CA GLY A 108 2.74 -17.32 20.87
C GLY A 108 4.11 -16.91 20.32
N VAL A 109 4.50 -17.45 19.17
CA VAL A 109 5.75 -17.15 18.47
C VAL A 109 5.46 -16.21 17.30
N TYR A 110 5.92 -14.95 17.41
CA TYR A 110 5.69 -13.92 16.39
C TYR A 110 6.97 -13.66 15.60
N VAL A 111 7.02 -14.17 14.37
CA VAL A 111 8.20 -14.08 13.49
C VAL A 111 8.18 -12.89 12.53
N LEU A 112 7.00 -12.29 12.29
CA LEU A 112 6.81 -11.14 11.43
C LEU A 112 6.28 -9.94 12.21
N THR A 113 6.70 -8.74 11.84
CA THR A 113 6.09 -7.50 12.33
C THR A 113 4.67 -7.33 11.76
N ASP A 114 3.86 -6.48 12.40
CA ASP A 114 2.50 -6.19 11.95
C ASP A 114 2.46 -5.68 10.50
N MET A 115 3.41 -4.80 10.13
CA MET A 115 3.58 -4.27 8.79
C MET A 115 3.91 -5.37 7.77
N GLN A 116 4.82 -6.29 8.13
CA GLN A 116 5.18 -7.45 7.29
C GLN A 116 4.00 -8.41 7.11
N ARG A 117 3.22 -8.68 8.18
CA ARG A 117 2.01 -9.52 8.09
C ARG A 117 0.96 -8.91 7.18
N ARG A 118 0.73 -7.60 7.28
CA ARG A 118 -0.16 -6.88 6.35
C ARG A 118 0.37 -6.91 4.92
N SER A 119 1.68 -6.81 4.71
CA SER A 119 2.29 -6.95 3.37
C SER A 119 2.14 -8.35 2.78
N GLN A 120 2.24 -9.40 3.59
CA GLN A 120 1.93 -10.77 3.14
C GLN A 120 0.47 -10.93 2.73
N GLN A 121 -0.48 -10.41 3.53
CA GLN A 121 -1.90 -10.44 3.19
C GLN A 121 -2.20 -9.63 1.92
N HIS A 122 -1.57 -8.47 1.79
CA HIS A 122 -1.69 -7.60 0.63
C HIS A 122 -1.19 -8.28 -0.66
N ALA A 123 0.02 -8.81 -0.64
CA ALA A 123 0.61 -9.55 -1.77
C ALA A 123 -0.24 -10.76 -2.17
N ARG A 124 -0.73 -11.52 -1.19
CA ARG A 124 -1.61 -12.68 -1.40
C ARG A 124 -2.94 -12.30 -2.07
N GLU A 125 -3.52 -11.17 -1.69
CA GLU A 125 -4.75 -10.62 -2.31
C GLU A 125 -4.51 -10.19 -3.76
N LEU A 126 -3.46 -9.42 -4.01
CA LEU A 126 -3.14 -8.90 -5.35
C LEU A 126 -2.81 -9.99 -6.37
N THR A 127 -2.22 -11.10 -5.92
CA THR A 127 -1.89 -12.27 -6.74
C THR A 127 -3.03 -13.28 -6.85
N GLY A 128 -4.18 -13.04 -6.20
CA GLY A 128 -5.35 -13.91 -6.29
C GLY A 128 -5.25 -15.21 -5.47
N HIS A 129 -4.31 -15.29 -4.53
CA HIS A 129 -4.10 -16.47 -3.68
C HIS A 129 -4.85 -16.40 -2.34
N GLY A 130 -5.64 -15.34 -2.14
CA GLY A 130 -6.78 -15.31 -1.23
C GLY A 130 -7.04 -13.92 -0.65
N GLU A 131 -8.11 -13.78 0.11
CA GLU A 131 -8.58 -12.46 0.54
C GLU A 131 -7.87 -11.96 1.79
N TRP A 132 -7.52 -10.67 1.78
CA TRP A 132 -7.22 -9.95 3.01
C TRP A 132 -8.54 -9.52 3.65
N MET A 133 -8.95 -10.27 4.67
CA MET A 133 -10.20 -9.99 5.38
C MET A 133 -10.12 -8.61 6.02
N GLN A 134 -11.14 -7.78 5.74
CA GLN A 134 -11.37 -6.59 6.55
C GLN A 134 -11.66 -7.08 7.98
N THR A 135 -11.09 -6.43 8.99
CA THR A 135 -11.54 -6.61 10.37
C THR A 135 -13.03 -6.28 10.41
N SER A 136 -13.84 -7.35 10.40
CA SER A 136 -15.26 -7.29 10.08
C SER A 136 -16.01 -6.28 10.95
N GLU A 137 -17.06 -5.71 10.39
CA GLU A 137 -18.07 -4.80 10.97
C GLU A 137 -18.49 -5.09 12.42
N THR A 138 -18.27 -6.31 12.93
CA THR A 138 -18.48 -6.70 14.33
C THR A 138 -17.61 -5.93 15.34
N GLU A 139 -16.38 -5.56 14.99
CA GLU A 139 -15.51 -4.74 15.85
C GLU A 139 -15.75 -3.23 15.65
N GLN A 140 -16.02 -2.79 14.42
CA GLN A 140 -16.31 -1.37 14.14
C GLN A 140 -17.66 -0.90 14.74
N ALA A 141 -18.68 -1.76 14.76
CA ALA A 141 -19.95 -1.45 15.43
C ALA A 141 -19.83 -1.39 16.97
N SER A 142 -18.83 -2.06 17.53
CA SER A 142 -18.55 -2.06 18.98
C SER A 142 -17.60 -0.93 19.41
N ALA A 143 -16.80 -0.41 18.48
CA ALA A 143 -15.74 0.56 18.76
C ALA A 143 -16.13 2.04 18.54
N GLY A 144 -17.36 2.35 18.11
CA GLY A 144 -17.85 3.73 18.01
C GLY A 144 -16.90 4.68 17.26
N ARG A 145 -16.17 4.17 16.26
CA ARG A 145 -15.07 4.90 15.62
C ARG A 145 -15.65 5.92 14.65
N GLU A 146 -15.51 7.20 14.97
CA GLU A 146 -15.81 8.28 14.04
C GLU A 146 -14.92 8.14 12.79
N PRO A 147 -15.45 8.44 11.59
CA PRO A 147 -14.66 8.46 10.36
C PRO A 147 -13.46 9.39 10.55
N ILE A 148 -12.27 8.94 10.16
CA ILE A 148 -11.04 9.73 10.23
C ILE A 148 -11.30 11.06 9.50
N PRO A 149 -11.22 12.22 10.18
CA PRO A 149 -11.49 13.50 9.54
C PRO A 149 -10.56 13.72 8.36
N GLY A 150 -11.13 14.06 7.20
CA GLY A 150 -10.42 14.23 5.92
C GLY A 150 -9.34 15.32 5.86
N HIS A 151 -8.94 15.88 7.00
CA HIS A 151 -7.80 16.78 7.13
C HIS A 151 -6.49 16.06 7.46
N ALA A 152 -6.52 14.79 7.87
CA ALA A 152 -5.31 14.03 8.22
C ALA A 152 -4.41 13.70 7.01
N PHE A 153 -4.99 13.66 5.80
CA PHE A 153 -4.28 13.25 4.57
C PHE A 153 -3.77 14.44 3.73
N ALA A 154 -4.33 15.64 3.92
CA ALA A 154 -3.99 16.84 3.13
C ALA A 154 -2.55 17.36 3.34
N GLY A 155 -1.88 16.94 4.42
CA GLY A 155 -0.50 17.33 4.73
C GLY A 155 0.59 16.41 4.18
N LEU A 156 0.26 15.17 3.80
CA LEU A 156 1.25 14.15 3.41
C LEU A 156 1.71 14.26 1.94
N VAL A 157 1.05 15.11 1.15
CA VAL A 157 1.34 15.30 -0.29
C VAL A 157 2.16 16.58 -0.56
N ASN A 158 2.28 17.49 0.41
CA ASN A 158 3.03 18.75 0.26
C ASN A 158 4.23 18.83 1.22
N GLY A 159 5.15 17.86 1.15
CA GLY A 159 6.46 17.97 1.80
C GLY A 159 7.42 18.87 1.02
N HIS A 160 7.17 20.19 0.96
CA HIS A 160 8.18 21.12 0.46
C HIS A 160 8.16 22.50 1.15
N ASP A 161 8.11 22.54 2.48
CA ASP A 161 8.47 23.75 3.22
C ASP A 161 9.95 23.70 3.61
N ARG A 162 10.75 24.32 2.72
CA ARG A 162 12.14 24.67 2.98
C ARG A 162 12.13 25.91 3.87
N GLU A 163 12.10 25.73 5.19
CA GLU A 163 12.49 26.77 6.13
C GLU A 163 13.99 27.04 5.98
N GLY A 164 14.33 28.29 5.66
CA GLY A 164 15.69 28.74 5.41
C GLY A 164 15.84 30.23 5.65
N MET A 165 15.86 30.59 6.94
CA MET A 165 16.63 31.65 7.58
C MET A 165 16.60 33.09 7.01
N GLU A 166 16.03 33.97 7.84
CA GLU A 166 16.54 35.29 8.22
C GLU A 166 17.87 35.73 7.57
N ARG A 167 17.85 36.88 6.90
CA ARG A 167 18.69 38.06 7.22
C ARG A 167 18.01 39.35 6.78
#